data_AF-A0A6M1YMB2-F1
#
_entry.id   AF-A0A6M1YMB2-F1
#
_cell.length_a   1.000
_cell.length_b   1.000
_cell.length_c   1.000
_cell.angle_alpha   90.00
_cell.angle_beta   90.00
_cell.angle_gamma   90.00
#
_symmetry.space_group_name_H-M   'P 1'
#
loop_
_entity.id
_entity.type
_entity.pdbx_description
1 polymer ?
#
loop_
_entity_poly.entity_id
_entity_poly.type
_entity_poly.pdbx_seq_one_letter_code
_entity_poly.pdbx_strand_id
1 'polypeptide(L)'
;ILFYRKFLIICFDEEAAYLQKIFVKTFYFLLLAMISISIVLLVKIIGIILIIALLTIPATIANFFTYRLPIMMIIAVILSMLFNTIGITFSYLLSWPPGATIAIVVAIFYIIALSIKKLMYRME
;
A
#
# COMPACT_ATOMS: atom_id res chain seq x y z
N ILE A 1 8.42 7.16 -12.62
CA ILE A 1 7.94 8.10 -13.66
C ILE A 1 8.23 7.56 -15.08
N LEU A 2 9.45 7.13 -15.41
CA LEU A 2 9.85 6.67 -16.76
C LEU A 2 9.11 5.43 -17.32
N PHE A 3 8.61 4.52 -16.48
CA PHE A 3 7.86 3.33 -16.93
C PHE A 3 6.42 3.26 -16.40
N TYR A 4 5.95 4.34 -15.76
CA TYR A 4 4.65 4.36 -15.07
C TYR A 4 3.48 4.02 -15.99
N ARG A 5 3.43 4.61 -17.19
CA ARG A 5 2.36 4.32 -18.17
C ARG A 5 2.37 2.86 -18.63
N LYS A 6 3.56 2.27 -18.82
CA LYS A 6 3.67 0.87 -19.30
C LYS A 6 3.20 -0.11 -18.23
N PHE A 7 3.62 0.07 -16.97
CA PHE A 7 3.14 -0.75 -15.86
C PHE A 7 1.63 -0.57 -15.63
N LEU A 8 1.12 0.67 -15.74
CA LEU A 8 -0.30 0.94 -15.56
C LEU A 8 -1.15 0.21 -16.62
N ILE A 9 -0.77 0.28 -17.90
CA ILE A 9 -1.53 -0.41 -18.95
C ILE A 9 -1.53 -1.92 -18.70
N ILE A 10 -0.39 -2.51 -18.33
CA ILE A 10 -0.30 -3.96 -18.06
C ILE A 10 -1.14 -4.37 -16.84
N CYS A 11 -1.22 -3.55 -15.80
CA CYS A 11 -2.01 -3.87 -14.60
C CYS A 11 -3.53 -3.79 -14.82
N PHE A 12 -3.99 -3.00 -15.79
CA PHE A 12 -5.43 -2.78 -16.03
C PHE A 12 -5.96 -3.51 -17.27
N ASP A 13 -5.13 -3.61 -18.32
CA ASP A 13 -5.52 -4.18 -19.60
C ASP A 13 -4.30 -4.77 -20.34
N GLU A 14 -4.05 -6.05 -20.07
CA GLU A 14 -2.95 -6.81 -20.67
C GLU A 14 -3.13 -6.98 -22.19
N GLU A 15 -4.37 -7.13 -22.65
CA GLU A 15 -4.69 -7.29 -24.07
C GLU A 15 -4.47 -5.99 -24.85
N ALA A 16 -4.88 -4.85 -24.30
CA ALA A 16 -4.57 -3.54 -24.89
C ALA A 16 -3.06 -3.25 -24.91
N ALA A 17 -2.30 -3.73 -23.93
CA ALA A 17 -0.83 -3.64 -23.95
C ALA A 17 -0.22 -4.44 -25.12
N TYR A 18 -0.78 -5.62 -25.40
CA TYR A 18 -0.34 -6.48 -26.50
C TYR A 18 -0.62 -5.84 -27.86
N LEU A 19 -1.82 -5.26 -28.04
CA LEU A 19 -2.20 -4.52 -29.25
C LEU A 19 -1.31 -3.28 -29.49
N GLN A 20 -0.81 -2.65 -28.42
CA GLN A 20 0.15 -1.54 -28.48
C GLN A 20 1.60 -1.97 -28.72
N LYS A 21 1.87 -3.24 -29.04
CA LYS A 21 3.21 -3.82 -29.30
C LYS A 21 4.18 -3.65 -28.12
N ILE A 22 3.67 -3.63 -26.89
CA ILE A 22 4.51 -3.63 -25.69
C ILE A 22 4.96 -5.07 -25.41
N PHE A 23 6.22 -5.29 -25.02
CA PHE A 23 6.70 -6.60 -24.56
C PHE A 23 6.10 -6.95 -23.19
N VAL A 24 4.82 -7.31 -23.17
CA VAL A 24 4.01 -7.47 -21.96
C VAL A 24 4.65 -8.43 -20.97
N LYS A 25 5.07 -9.61 -21.44
CA LYS A 25 5.74 -10.63 -20.61
C LYS A 25 6.97 -10.08 -19.88
N THR A 26 7.85 -9.34 -20.56
CA THR A 26 9.07 -8.79 -19.96
C THR A 26 8.75 -7.79 -18.85
N PHE A 27 7.81 -6.88 -19.11
CA PHE A 27 7.40 -5.88 -18.12
C PHE A 27 6.62 -6.52 -16.95
N TYR A 28 5.82 -7.56 -17.20
CA TYR A 28 5.14 -8.31 -16.16
C TYR A 28 6.14 -9.01 -15.22
N PHE A 29 7.11 -9.74 -15.77
CA PHE A 29 8.16 -10.37 -14.96
C PHE A 29 9.04 -9.34 -14.24
N LEU A 30 9.32 -8.19 -14.87
CA LEU A 30 10.02 -7.09 -14.23
C LEU A 30 9.23 -6.53 -13.04
N LEU A 31 7.92 -6.34 -13.20
CA LEU A 31 7.04 -5.90 -12.13
C LEU A 31 7.06 -6.90 -10.96
N LEU A 32 6.88 -8.20 -11.24
CA LEU A 32 6.95 -9.24 -10.22
C LEU A 32 8.30 -9.28 -9.54
N ALA A 33 9.40 -9.16 -10.28
CA ALA A 33 10.75 -9.15 -9.72
C ALA A 33 10.95 -7.96 -8.77
N MET A 34 10.51 -6.76 -9.17
CA MET A 34 10.59 -5.57 -8.31
C MET A 34 9.77 -5.73 -7.02
N ILE A 35 8.55 -6.27 -7.12
CA ILE A 35 7.69 -6.52 -5.97
C ILE A 35 8.30 -7.59 -5.05
N SER A 36 8.73 -8.72 -5.63
CA SER A 36 9.37 -9.84 -4.95
C SER A 36 10.58 -9.38 -4.13
N ILE A 37 11.53 -8.68 -4.77
CA ILE A 37 12.75 -8.21 -4.11
C ILE A 37 12.39 -7.26 -2.96
N SER A 38 11.44 -6.34 -3.18
CA SER A 38 11.00 -5.40 -2.15
C SER A 38 10.40 -6.11 -0.94
N ILE A 39 9.50 -7.08 -1.16
CA ILE A 39 8.85 -7.82 -0.08
C ILE A 39 9.87 -8.66 0.70
N VAL A 40 10.73 -9.41 0.00
CA VAL A 40 11.73 -10.28 0.65
C VAL A 40 12.68 -9.47 1.55
N LEU A 41 13.11 -8.29 1.10
CA LEU A 41 13.96 -7.41 1.90
C LEU A 41 13.23 -6.89 3.14
N LEU A 42 11.99 -6.42 2.98
CA LEU A 42 11.21 -5.86 4.08
C LEU A 42 10.79 -6.90 5.12
N VAL A 43 10.45 -8.13 4.71
CA VAL A 43 10.07 -9.22 5.65
C VAL A 43 11.18 -9.47 6.68
N LYS A 44 12.46 -9.40 6.28
CA LYS A 44 13.59 -9.58 7.19
C LYS A 44 13.73 -8.46 8.22
N ILE A 45 13.29 -7.24 7.88
CA ILE A 45 13.47 -6.06 8.73
C ILE A 45 12.30 -5.94 9.71
N ILE A 46 11.07 -6.12 9.24
CA ILE A 46 9.87 -5.74 9.98
C ILE A 46 8.92 -6.91 10.30
N GLY A 47 9.10 -8.06 9.65
CA GLY A 47 8.26 -9.25 9.81
C GLY A 47 7.08 -9.33 8.84
N ILE A 48 6.59 -10.55 8.60
CA ILE A 48 5.65 -10.86 7.51
C ILE A 48 4.25 -10.26 7.71
N ILE A 49 3.78 -10.21 8.96
CA ILE A 49 2.43 -9.72 9.29
C ILE A 49 2.35 -8.21 9.03
N LEU A 50 3.35 -7.45 9.50
CA LEU A 50 3.34 -6.00 9.40
C LEU A 50 3.49 -5.53 7.95
N ILE A 51 4.29 -6.20 7.12
CA ILE A 51 4.38 -5.83 5.70
C ILE A 51 3.05 -6.00 4.98
N ILE A 52 2.33 -7.10 5.21
CA ILE A 52 1.02 -7.31 4.57
C ILE A 52 0.07 -6.19 4.99
N ALA A 53 0.07 -5.82 6.27
CA ALA A 53 -0.75 -4.70 6.77
C ALA A 53 -0.37 -3.36 6.12
N LEU A 54 0.92 -3.01 6.05
CA LEU A 54 1.40 -1.75 5.46
C LEU A 54 1.26 -1.69 3.94
N LEU A 55 1.19 -2.82 3.24
CA LEU A 55 0.94 -2.85 1.79
C LEU A 55 -0.55 -2.69 1.44
N THR A 56 -1.44 -3.18 2.30
CA THR A 56 -2.88 -3.25 2.00
C THR A 56 -3.68 -2.10 2.60
N ILE A 57 -3.46 -1.78 3.88
CA ILE A 57 -4.30 -0.85 4.64
C ILE A 57 -4.16 0.61 4.17
N PRO A 58 -2.98 1.22 4.10
CA PRO A 58 -2.84 2.62 3.69
C PRO A 58 -3.30 2.85 2.24
N ALA A 59 -3.12 1.86 1.35
CA ALA A 59 -3.67 1.90 0.00
C ALA A 59 -5.21 1.87 0.01
N THR A 60 -5.81 1.03 0.87
CA THR A 60 -7.27 0.97 1.02
C THR A 60 -7.84 2.27 1.59
N ILE A 61 -7.18 2.86 2.59
CA ILE A 61 -7.58 4.16 3.16
C ILE A 61 -7.42 5.26 2.10
N ALA A 62 -6.33 5.27 1.34
CA ALA A 62 -6.12 6.24 0.26
C ALA A 62 -7.19 6.16 -0.83
N ASN A 63 -7.68 4.96 -1.15
CA ASN A 63 -8.76 4.74 -2.11
C ASN A 63 -10.09 5.37 -1.66
N PHE A 64 -10.28 5.66 -0.37
CA PHE A 64 -11.48 6.39 0.09
C PHE A 64 -11.44 7.87 -0.29
N PHE A 65 -10.25 8.44 -0.53
CA PHE A 65 -10.09 9.87 -0.84
C PHE A 65 -9.93 10.15 -2.33
N THR A 66 -9.40 9.20 -3.11
CA THR A 66 -9.16 9.42 -4.54
C THR A 66 -9.21 8.14 -5.36
N TYR A 67 -9.76 8.25 -6.58
CA TYR A 67 -9.74 7.20 -7.59
C TYR A 67 -8.57 7.33 -8.58
N ARG A 68 -7.75 8.39 -8.46
CA ARG A 68 -6.57 8.57 -9.33
C ARG A 68 -5.37 7.86 -8.72
N LEU A 69 -4.93 6.78 -9.36
CA LEU A 69 -3.74 5.98 -8.99
C LEU A 69 -2.51 6.78 -8.54
N PRO A 70 -2.03 7.81 -9.27
CA PRO A 70 -0.80 8.50 -8.87
C PRO A 70 -1.00 9.27 -7.56
N ILE A 71 -2.19 9.82 -7.34
CA ILE A 71 -2.55 10.51 -6.09
C ILE A 71 -2.71 9.49 -4.97
N MET A 72 -3.36 8.35 -5.25
CA MET A 72 -3.53 7.26 -4.30
C MET A 72 -2.18 6.71 -3.81
N MET A 73 -1.20 6.55 -4.70
CA MET A 73 0.15 6.13 -4.34
C MET A 73 0.83 7.12 -3.38
N ILE A 74 0.71 8.43 -3.66
CA ILE A 74 1.31 9.47 -2.81
C ILE A 74 0.65 9.46 -1.42
N ILE A 75 -0.68 9.44 -1.37
CA ILE A 75 -1.43 9.40 -0.10
C ILE A 75 -1.09 8.14 0.69
N ALA A 76 -1.02 6.97 0.04
CA ALA A 76 -0.66 5.72 0.69
C ALA A 76 0.75 5.77 1.29
N VAL A 77 1.74 6.34 0.59
CA VAL A 77 3.11 6.51 1.12
C VAL A 77 3.11 7.43 2.34
N ILE A 78 2.40 8.55 2.27
CA ILE A 78 2.30 9.50 3.39
C ILE A 78 1.65 8.84 4.61
N LEU A 79 0.54 8.11 4.41
CA LEU A 79 -0.13 7.37 5.48
C LEU A 79 0.79 6.30 6.09
N SER A 80 1.50 5.52 5.27
CA SER A 80 2.47 4.53 5.76
C SER A 80 3.57 5.16 6.60
N MET A 81 4.10 6.31 6.19
CA MET A 81 5.09 7.06 6.97
C MET A 81 4.53 7.54 8.32
N LEU A 82 3.30 8.05 8.33
CA LEU A 82 2.63 8.48 9.56
C LEU A 82 2.39 7.31 10.52
N PHE A 83 1.87 6.18 10.02
CA PHE A 83 1.64 5.00 10.84
C PHE A 83 2.91 4.43 11.44
N ASN A 84 4.01 4.42 10.66
CA ASN A 84 5.30 3.96 11.16
C ASN A 84 5.85 4.91 12.24
N THR A 85 5.81 6.23 12.01
CA THR A 85 6.26 7.23 12.98
C THR A 85 5.48 7.13 14.29
N ILE A 86 4.16 7.05 14.22
CA ILE A 86 3.28 6.91 15.39
C ILE A 86 3.54 5.57 16.08
N GLY A 87 3.57 4.46 15.33
CA GLY A 87 3.74 3.12 15.89
C GLY A 87 5.10 2.88 16.53
N ILE A 88 6.17 3.46 15.99
CA ILE A 88 7.50 3.46 16.61
C ILE A 88 7.49 4.30 17.90
N THR A 89 6.88 5.49 17.87
CA THR A 89 6.78 6.34 19.06
C THR A 89 6.08 5.58 20.20
N PHE A 90 4.93 4.95 19.93
CA PHE A 90 4.24 4.12 20.92
C PHE A 90 5.05 2.88 21.34
N SER A 91 5.81 2.26 20.44
CA SER A 91 6.72 1.15 20.77
C SER A 91 7.77 1.56 21.80
N TYR A 92 8.35 2.75 21.65
CA TYR A 92 9.31 3.29 22.62
C TYR A 92 8.68 3.55 23.98
N LEU A 93 7.45 4.10 24.03
CA LEU A 93 6.78 4.36 25.31
C LEU A 93 6.35 3.07 26.03
N LEU A 94 5.80 2.09 25.30
CA LEU A 94 5.25 0.86 25.88
C LEU A 94 6.29 -0.27 26.01
N SER A 95 7.50 -0.09 25.47
CA SER A 95 8.54 -1.13 25.38
C SER A 95 8.07 -2.43 24.69
N TRP A 96 7.09 -2.32 23.79
CA TRP A 96 6.54 -3.45 23.02
C TRP A 96 7.28 -3.65 21.70
N PRO A 97 7.26 -4.87 21.12
CA PRO A 97 7.86 -5.12 19.82
C PRO A 97 7.29 -4.18 18.74
N PRO A 98 8.13 -3.42 18.00
CA PRO A 98 7.67 -2.40 17.05
C PRO A 98 6.80 -2.98 15.94
N GLY A 99 7.08 -4.21 15.51
CA GLY A 99 6.26 -4.90 14.51
C GLY A 99 4.79 -5.05 14.93
N ALA A 100 4.56 -5.41 16.20
CA ALA A 100 3.22 -5.61 16.74
C ALA A 100 2.51 -4.27 17.02
N THR A 101 3.22 -3.28 17.56
CA THR A 101 2.62 -1.97 17.87
C THR A 101 2.19 -1.24 16.61
N ILE A 102 3.02 -1.21 15.57
CA ILE A 102 2.66 -0.57 14.30
C ILE A 102 1.45 -1.29 13.69
N ALA A 103 1.40 -2.63 13.73
CA ALA A 103 0.25 -3.38 13.22
C ALA A 103 -1.05 -3.01 13.95
N ILE A 104 -1.00 -2.87 15.28
CA ILE A 104 -2.16 -2.43 16.09
C ILE A 104 -2.57 -1.00 15.73
N VAL A 105 -1.61 -0.07 15.62
CA VAL A 105 -1.88 1.33 15.24
C VAL A 105 -2.55 1.41 13.87
N VAL A 106 -2.00 0.71 12.87
CA VAL A 106 -2.55 0.66 11.51
C VAL A 106 -3.97 0.08 11.52
N ALA A 107 -4.21 -0.99 12.30
CA ALA A 107 -5.54 -1.60 12.42
C ALA A 107 -6.56 -0.64 13.05
N ILE A 108 -6.18 0.10 14.10
CA ILE A 108 -7.04 1.10 14.73
C ILE A 108 -7.40 2.20 13.73
N PHE A 109 -6.41 2.75 13.03
CA PHE A 109 -6.63 3.77 12.00
C PHE A 109 -7.52 3.27 10.86
N TYR A 110 -7.40 2.00 10.46
CA TYR A 110 -8.27 1.40 9.47
C TYR A 110 -9.73 1.33 9.94
N ILE A 111 -9.97 0.89 11.18
CA ILE A 111 -11.31 0.82 11.77
C ILE A 111 -11.94 2.22 11.85
N ILE A 112 -11.15 3.23 12.23
CA ILE A 112 -11.59 4.64 12.25
C ILE A 112 -11.98 5.09 10.84
N ALA A 113 -11.12 4.86 9.85
CA ALA A 113 -11.40 5.23 8.46
C ALA A 113 -12.67 4.55 7.92
N LEU A 114 -12.87 3.27 8.25
CA LEU A 114 -14.07 2.51 7.87
C LEU A 114 -15.33 3.05 8.55
N SER A 115 -15.23 3.44 9.82
CA SER A 115 -16.34 4.04 10.57
C SER A 115 -16.77 5.38 9.99
N ILE A 116 -15.80 6.23 9.62
CA ILE A 116 -16.06 7.52 8.94
C ILE A 116 -16.75 7.28 7.60
N LYS A 117 -16.26 6.33 6.79
CA LYS A 117 -16.89 5.99 5.51
C LYS A 117 -18.32 5.48 5.72
N LYS A 118 -18.54 4.59 6.68
CA LYS A 118 -19.87 4.03 6.98
C LYS A 118 -20.84 5.12 7.43
N LEU A 119 -20.37 6.11 8.20
CA LEU A 119 -21.19 7.25 8.61
C LEU A 119 -21.55 8.14 7.41
N MET A 120 -20.59 8.41 6.53
CA MET A 120 -20.80 9.21 5.31
C MET A 120 -21.80 8.53 4.36
N TYR A 121 -21.70 7.21 4.18
CA TYR A 121 -22.64 6.43 3.36
C TYR A 121 -24.05 6.29 3.97
N ARG A 122 -24.20 6.56 5.27
CA ARG A 122 -25.51 6.53 5.94
C ARG A 122 -26.21 7.89 5.94
N MET A 123 -25.54 8.93 5.45
CA MET A 123 -26.13 10.26 5.24
C MET A 123 -26.49 10.52 3.77
N GLU A 124 -26.17 9.61 2.86
CA GLU A 124 -26.76 9.50 1.51
C GLU A 124 -27.91 8.47 1.54
#